data_AF-A0A497FVB2-F1
#
_entry.id   AF-A0A497FVB2-F1
#
_cell.length_a   1.000
_cell.length_b   1.000
_cell.length_c   1.000
_cell.angle_alpha   90.00
_cell.angle_beta   90.00
_cell.angle_gamma   90.00
#
_symmetry.space_group_name_H-M   'P 1'
#
loop_
_entity.id
_entity.type
_entity.pdbx_description
1 polymer ?
#
loop_
_entity_poly.entity_id
_entity_poly.type
_entity_poly.pdbx_seq_one_letter_code
_entity_poly.pdbx_strand_id
1 'polypeptide(L)'
;MIVAKTVAVTVGILTATGLLKWYTGRRIEAVRWFERAATVLLSLVVLYIIFGIAVFFINPLYAISHFVEEGNLYVDPLKVDFWASFPSYADILWKVHELNREWITLAAKLFIMWSNIPRVSSIGYGLRDVTGWSRGQLGVITSLFLNLYAFISEVYVFRESILVFGVILFVADRLRGMGAVLIAFYIFLALVVPMISAYAESMYNKAPKIVWGGWSTEQWVHISDKLADSAYVFTRALMRTVILLGLGSALCAAFARALGGVGVYVRL
;
A
#
# COMPACT_ATOMS: atom_id res chain seq x y z
N MET A 1 11.82 9.87 13.70
CA MET A 1 12.53 10.99 14.38
C MET A 1 12.71 12.23 13.51
N ILE A 2 12.85 12.11 12.17
CA ILE A 2 12.96 13.25 11.25
C ILE A 2 11.66 14.05 11.21
N VAL A 3 10.51 13.39 11.12
CA VAL A 3 9.16 14.02 11.11
C VAL A 3 8.93 15.01 12.24
N ALA A 4 9.17 14.59 13.49
CA ALA A 4 9.01 15.45 14.66
C ALA A 4 9.97 16.65 14.63
N LYS A 5 11.20 16.44 14.12
CA LYS A 5 12.18 17.51 13.95
C LYS A 5 11.76 18.48 12.85
N THR A 6 11.29 18.01 11.70
CA THR A 6 10.87 18.89 10.59
C THR A 6 9.63 19.70 10.96
N VAL A 7 8.65 19.07 11.61
CA VAL A 7 7.46 19.75 12.14
C VAL A 7 7.85 20.77 13.20
N ALA A 8 8.70 20.41 14.16
CA ALA A 8 9.18 21.32 15.20
C ALA A 8 9.97 22.50 14.62
N VAL A 9 10.81 22.27 13.61
CA VAL A 9 11.56 23.32 12.90
C VAL A 9 10.59 24.24 12.15
N THR A 10 9.57 23.70 11.50
CA THR A 10 8.61 24.51 10.73
C THR A 10 7.74 25.36 11.65
N VAL A 11 7.23 24.79 12.74
CA VAL A 11 6.52 25.54 13.79
C VAL A 11 7.45 26.57 14.45
N GLY A 12 8.70 26.21 14.69
CA GLY A 12 9.74 27.10 15.22
C GLY A 12 10.03 28.31 14.32
N ILE A 13 10.13 28.11 13.01
CA ILE A 13 10.32 29.19 12.04
C ILE A 13 9.09 30.10 11.99
N LEU A 14 7.88 29.54 11.98
CA LEU A 14 6.64 30.32 11.98
C LEU A 14 6.46 31.16 13.25
N THR A 15 6.79 30.60 14.40
CA THR A 15 6.75 31.31 15.69
C THR A 15 7.86 32.35 15.81
N ALA A 16 9.08 32.05 15.36
CA ALA A 16 10.18 33.01 15.34
C ALA A 16 9.92 34.20 14.40
N THR A 17 9.34 33.96 13.22
CA THR A 17 8.93 35.02 12.29
C THR A 17 7.76 35.83 12.82
N GLY A 18 6.80 35.20 13.51
CA GLY A 18 5.75 35.90 14.26
C GLY A 18 6.31 36.83 15.34
N LEU A 19 7.28 36.36 16.13
CA LEU A 19 7.96 37.15 17.15
C LEU A 19 8.73 38.33 16.55
N LEU A 20 9.49 38.13 15.46
CA LEU A 20 10.18 39.21 14.76
C LEU A 20 9.21 40.30 14.26
N LYS A 21 8.07 39.91 13.71
CA LYS A 21 7.03 40.85 13.26
C LYS A 21 6.34 41.56 14.42
N TRP A 22 6.25 40.91 15.57
CA TRP A 22 5.74 41.51 16.80
C TRP A 22 6.68 42.61 17.31
N TYR A 23 7.98 42.33 17.38
CA TYR A 23 9.00 43.29 17.82
C TYR A 23 9.17 44.48 16.86
N THR A 24 8.94 44.28 15.56
CA THR A 24 8.98 45.36 14.55
C THR A 24 7.69 46.20 14.47
N GLY A 25 6.75 45.99 15.40
CA GLY A 25 5.51 46.77 15.50
C GLY A 25 4.41 46.37 14.51
N ARG A 26 4.64 45.39 13.64
CA ARG A 26 3.66 44.88 12.66
C ARG A 26 2.72 43.84 13.29
N ARG A 27 1.97 44.27 14.31
CA ARG A 27 1.18 43.37 15.17
C ARG A 27 0.13 42.55 14.43
N ILE A 28 -0.56 43.14 13.45
CA ILE A 28 -1.57 42.44 12.63
C ILE A 28 -0.93 41.30 11.81
N GLU A 29 0.25 41.53 11.25
CA GLU A 29 0.96 40.49 10.50
C GLU A 29 1.47 39.39 11.44
N ALA A 30 1.99 39.76 12.62
CA ALA A 30 2.48 38.80 13.62
C ALA A 30 1.37 37.83 14.06
N VAL A 31 0.16 38.34 14.34
CA VAL A 31 -1.00 37.51 14.72
C VAL A 31 -1.33 36.49 13.62
N ARG A 32 -1.31 36.90 12.34
CA ARG A 32 -1.52 35.97 11.22
C ARG A 32 -0.49 34.84 11.15
N TRP A 33 0.78 35.10 11.50
CA TRP A 33 1.81 34.04 11.54
C TRP A 33 1.62 33.09 12.73
N PHE A 34 1.18 33.60 13.89
CA PHE A 34 0.82 32.76 15.03
C PHE A 34 -0.43 31.91 14.76
N GLU A 35 -1.46 32.47 14.14
CA GLU A 35 -2.66 31.71 13.72
C GLU A 35 -2.30 30.59 12.73
N ARG A 36 -1.40 30.85 11.77
CA ARG A 36 -0.89 29.81 10.86
C ARG A 36 -0.17 28.70 11.62
N ALA A 37 0.69 29.04 12.58
CA ALA A 37 1.38 28.05 13.42
C ALA A 37 0.38 27.20 14.23
N ALA A 38 -0.64 27.83 14.81
CA ALA A 38 -1.70 27.15 15.56
C ALA A 38 -2.53 26.23 14.65
N THR A 39 -2.86 26.68 13.43
CA THR A 39 -3.62 25.88 12.44
C THR A 39 -2.83 24.63 12.03
N VAL A 40 -1.52 24.77 11.83
CA VAL A 40 -0.62 23.64 11.53
C VAL A 40 -0.58 22.65 12.69
N LEU A 41 -0.42 23.12 13.93
CA LEU A 41 -0.47 22.27 15.12
C LEU A 41 -1.82 21.56 15.28
N LEU A 42 -2.93 22.26 15.08
CA LEU A 42 -4.27 21.69 15.18
C LEU A 42 -4.49 20.64 14.09
N SER A 43 -4.05 20.91 12.86
CA SER A 43 -4.11 19.93 11.77
C SER A 43 -3.27 18.68 12.06
N LEU A 44 -2.11 18.81 12.71
CA LEU A 44 -1.27 17.70 13.14
C LEU A 44 -1.93 16.88 14.26
N VAL A 45 -2.57 17.54 15.22
CA VAL A 45 -3.32 16.85 16.30
C VAL A 45 -4.48 16.05 15.71
N VAL A 46 -5.25 16.65 14.80
CA VAL A 46 -6.33 15.96 14.06
C VAL A 46 -5.76 14.75 13.30
N LEU A 47 -4.62 14.93 12.62
CA LEU A 47 -3.92 13.86 11.92
C LEU A 47 -3.50 12.73 12.86
N TYR A 48 -2.98 13.06 14.03
CA TYR A 48 -2.54 12.10 15.04
C TYR A 48 -3.71 11.32 15.63
N ILE A 49 -4.85 11.98 15.88
CA ILE A 49 -6.09 11.33 16.32
C ILE A 49 -6.59 10.37 15.25
N ILE A 50 -6.62 10.80 13.98
CA ILE A 50 -7.04 9.96 12.85
C ILE A 50 -6.09 8.78 12.68
N PHE A 51 -4.77 8.97 12.80
CA PHE A 51 -3.80 7.89 12.84
C PHE A 51 -4.05 6.95 14.01
N GLY A 52 -4.32 7.47 15.21
CA GLY A 52 -4.64 6.65 16.37
C GLY A 52 -5.87 5.77 16.13
N ILE A 53 -6.92 6.33 15.53
CA ILE A 53 -8.13 5.60 15.15
C ILE A 53 -7.83 4.58 14.05
N ALA A 54 -7.11 4.96 13.00
CA ALA A 54 -6.69 4.07 11.92
C ALA A 54 -5.85 2.90 12.45
N VAL A 55 -4.86 3.17 13.30
CA VAL A 55 -4.04 2.13 13.91
C VAL A 55 -4.87 1.25 14.83
N PHE A 56 -5.85 1.79 15.56
CA PHE A 56 -6.80 0.98 16.33
C PHE A 56 -7.56 -0.02 15.45
N PHE A 57 -7.92 0.33 14.21
CA PHE A 57 -8.55 -0.58 13.26
C PHE A 57 -7.56 -1.51 12.53
N ILE A 58 -6.29 -1.11 12.38
CA ILE A 58 -5.23 -1.91 11.75
C ILE A 58 -4.62 -2.92 12.72
N ASN A 59 -4.52 -2.60 14.01
CA ASN A 59 -3.87 -3.44 15.03
C ASN A 59 -4.43 -4.88 15.07
N PRO A 60 -5.77 -5.10 14.97
CA PRO A 60 -6.32 -6.45 14.85
C PRO A 60 -5.84 -7.17 13.59
N LEU A 61 -5.67 -6.48 12.46
CA LEU A 61 -5.24 -7.07 11.18
C LEU A 61 -3.73 -7.31 11.11
N TYR A 62 -2.93 -6.42 11.71
CA TYR A 62 -1.48 -6.55 11.87
C TYR A 62 -1.12 -7.68 12.84
N ALA A 63 -1.91 -7.84 13.91
CA ALA A 63 -1.82 -8.98 14.82
C ALA A 63 -2.13 -10.30 14.10
N ILE A 64 -3.06 -10.30 13.14
CA ILE A 64 -3.41 -11.52 12.38
C ILE A 64 -2.33 -11.92 11.37
N SER A 65 -1.55 -11.00 10.79
CA SER A 65 -0.50 -11.33 9.83
C SER A 65 0.87 -11.58 10.47
N HIS A 66 1.22 -10.89 11.54
CA HIS A 66 2.56 -10.98 12.16
C HIS A 66 2.63 -11.91 13.39
N PHE A 67 1.50 -12.28 14.01
CA PHE A 67 1.46 -13.04 15.26
C PHE A 67 0.67 -14.36 15.19
N VAL A 68 0.64 -15.02 14.03
CA VAL A 68 0.31 -16.46 14.00
C VAL A 68 1.44 -17.30 14.64
N GLU A 69 2.62 -16.72 14.89
CA GLU A 69 3.75 -17.42 15.52
C GLU A 69 4.10 -16.99 16.95
N GLU A 70 3.68 -15.82 17.46
CA GLU A 70 3.99 -15.42 18.85
C GLU A 70 2.75 -14.88 19.58
N GLY A 71 2.42 -15.46 20.74
CA GLY A 71 1.15 -15.25 21.44
C GLY A 71 0.99 -13.92 22.19
N ASN A 72 1.24 -12.76 21.55
CA ASN A 72 0.96 -11.45 22.15
C ASN A 72 0.03 -10.60 21.27
N LEU A 73 -1.25 -10.61 21.62
CA LEU A 73 -2.36 -9.95 20.91
C LEU A 73 -2.38 -8.41 21.00
N TYR A 74 -1.42 -7.79 21.70
CA TYR A 74 -1.40 -6.34 21.90
C TYR A 74 -0.03 -5.78 21.51
N VAL A 75 0.04 -5.26 20.29
CA VAL A 75 1.16 -4.44 19.84
C VAL A 75 0.83 -2.99 20.16
N ASP A 76 1.75 -2.30 20.83
CA ASP A 76 1.60 -0.90 21.19
C ASP A 76 1.61 -0.04 19.89
N PRO A 77 0.47 0.55 19.48
CA PRO A 77 0.28 1.30 18.22
C PRO A 77 1.36 2.35 17.92
N LEU A 78 1.90 2.91 19.00
CA LEU A 78 2.76 4.08 19.01
C LEU A 78 4.25 3.74 18.88
N LYS A 79 4.62 2.47 19.02
CA LYS A 79 6.00 1.99 18.92
C LYS A 79 6.32 1.26 17.61
N VAL A 80 5.29 0.96 16.81
CA VAL A 80 5.48 0.31 15.51
C VAL A 80 5.87 1.37 14.49
N ASP A 81 7.12 1.34 14.04
CA ASP A 81 7.52 2.09 12.85
C ASP A 81 6.95 1.38 11.62
N PHE A 82 5.72 1.75 11.24
CA PHE A 82 4.99 1.16 10.11
C PHE A 82 5.84 1.10 8.85
N TRP A 83 6.65 2.12 8.61
CA TRP A 83 7.48 2.21 7.42
C TRP A 83 8.64 1.22 7.44
N ALA A 84 9.16 0.83 8.61
CA ALA A 84 10.22 -0.17 8.71
C ALA A 84 9.77 -1.55 8.18
N SER A 85 8.47 -1.85 8.23
CA SER A 85 7.89 -3.09 7.72
C SER A 85 7.56 -3.07 6.22
N PHE A 86 7.63 -1.91 5.55
CA PHE A 86 7.30 -1.78 4.10
C PHE A 86 8.13 -2.69 3.18
N PRO A 87 9.44 -2.88 3.38
CA PRO A 87 10.21 -3.82 2.58
C PRO A 87 9.69 -5.26 2.69
N SER A 88 9.27 -5.68 3.89
CA SER A 88 8.65 -7.00 4.12
C SER A 88 7.32 -7.11 3.37
N TYR A 89 6.50 -6.06 3.39
CA TYR A 89 5.25 -6.01 2.63
C TYR A 89 5.44 -6.10 1.13
N ALA A 90 6.47 -5.45 0.60
CA ALA A 90 6.84 -5.57 -0.80
C ALA A 90 7.26 -7.01 -1.14
N ASP A 91 8.08 -7.65 -0.29
CA ASP A 91 8.54 -9.03 -0.50
C ASP A 91 7.40 -10.05 -0.57
N ILE A 92 6.34 -9.88 0.22
CA ILE A 92 5.13 -10.72 0.13
C ILE A 92 4.47 -10.61 -1.25
N LEU A 93 4.35 -9.39 -1.79
CA LEU A 93 3.76 -9.17 -3.11
C LEU A 93 4.65 -9.75 -4.21
N TRP A 94 5.97 -9.69 -4.04
CA TRP A 94 6.94 -10.35 -4.92
C TRP A 94 6.78 -11.88 -4.90
N LYS A 95 6.65 -12.50 -3.72
CA LYS A 95 6.39 -13.95 -3.58
C LYS A 95 5.11 -14.39 -4.28
N VAL A 96 4.04 -13.59 -4.16
CA VAL A 96 2.78 -13.84 -4.88
C VAL A 96 2.97 -13.70 -6.39
N HIS A 97 3.67 -12.66 -6.84
CA HIS A 97 4.01 -12.48 -8.25
C HIS A 97 4.77 -13.69 -8.82
N GLU A 98 5.83 -14.12 -8.14
CA GLU A 98 6.70 -15.19 -8.62
C GLU A 98 5.98 -16.53 -8.66
N LEU A 99 5.19 -16.88 -7.64
CA LEU A 99 4.39 -18.11 -7.65
C LEU A 99 3.40 -18.16 -8.83
N ASN A 100 2.75 -17.03 -9.13
CA ASN A 100 1.84 -16.95 -10.27
C ASN A 100 2.59 -17.07 -11.61
N ARG A 101 3.78 -16.46 -11.71
CA ARG A 101 4.65 -16.58 -12.87
C ARG A 101 5.15 -18.02 -13.07
N GLU A 102 5.52 -18.71 -12.00
CA GLU A 102 5.91 -20.11 -12.04
C GLU A 102 4.78 -21.00 -12.57
N TRP A 103 3.55 -20.79 -12.10
CA TRP A 103 2.36 -21.50 -12.59
C TRP A 103 2.12 -21.28 -14.09
N ILE A 104 2.22 -20.03 -14.56
CA ILE A 104 2.06 -19.68 -15.98
C ILE A 104 3.17 -20.35 -16.82
N THR A 105 4.43 -20.24 -16.37
CA THR A 105 5.57 -20.79 -17.11
C THR A 105 5.56 -22.31 -17.12
N LEU A 106 5.12 -22.97 -16.04
CA LEU A 106 4.92 -24.42 -16.01
C LEU A 106 3.90 -24.86 -17.06
N ALA A 107 2.73 -24.22 -17.08
CA ALA A 107 1.69 -24.55 -18.05
C ALA A 107 2.16 -24.31 -19.50
N ALA A 108 2.94 -23.25 -19.75
CA ALA A 108 3.52 -22.97 -21.06
C ALA A 108 4.59 -23.99 -21.46
N LYS A 109 5.48 -24.38 -20.54
CA LYS A 109 6.50 -25.43 -20.78
C LYS A 109 5.84 -26.76 -21.13
N LEU A 110 4.79 -27.14 -20.41
CA LEU A 110 4.01 -28.35 -20.70
C LEU A 110 3.40 -28.26 -22.10
N PHE A 111 2.70 -27.17 -22.43
CA PHE A 111 2.15 -26.99 -23.77
C PHE A 111 3.22 -27.20 -24.88
N ILE A 112 4.36 -26.51 -24.78
CA ILE A 112 5.43 -26.56 -25.80
C ILE A 112 6.01 -27.97 -25.92
N MET A 113 6.29 -28.62 -24.78
CA MET A 113 6.88 -29.95 -24.77
C MET A 113 5.98 -30.97 -25.49
N TRP A 114 4.67 -30.90 -25.26
CA TRP A 114 3.71 -31.86 -25.81
C TRP A 114 3.27 -31.52 -27.24
N SER A 115 3.18 -30.23 -27.59
CA SER A 115 2.89 -29.81 -28.97
C SER A 115 3.98 -30.25 -29.95
N ASN A 116 5.22 -30.41 -29.46
CA ASN A 116 6.37 -30.79 -30.29
C ASN A 116 6.48 -32.30 -30.55
N ILE A 117 5.66 -33.14 -29.91
CA ILE A 117 5.66 -34.59 -30.14
C ILE A 117 4.44 -34.94 -31.02
N PRO A 118 4.63 -35.36 -32.29
CA PRO A 118 3.55 -35.49 -33.27
C PRO A 118 2.35 -36.34 -32.80
N ARG A 119 2.61 -37.43 -32.06
CA ARG A 119 1.58 -38.38 -31.59
C ARG A 119 0.73 -37.88 -30.42
N VAL A 120 1.19 -36.87 -29.70
CA VAL A 120 0.54 -36.34 -28.48
C VAL A 120 0.33 -34.83 -28.55
N SER A 121 0.50 -34.26 -29.75
CA SER A 121 0.32 -32.83 -30.02
C SER A 121 -1.08 -32.34 -29.65
N SER A 122 -2.11 -33.16 -29.89
CA SER A 122 -3.50 -32.91 -29.50
C SER A 122 -3.67 -32.70 -27.98
N ILE A 123 -2.86 -33.38 -27.16
CA ILE A 123 -2.87 -33.23 -25.70
C ILE A 123 -2.32 -31.85 -25.31
N GLY A 124 -1.26 -31.39 -26.00
CA GLY A 124 -0.74 -30.04 -25.83
C GLY A 124 -1.82 -28.97 -26.08
N TYR A 125 -2.52 -29.06 -27.22
CA TYR A 125 -3.60 -28.13 -27.54
C TYR A 125 -4.77 -28.21 -26.55
N GLY A 126 -5.17 -29.41 -26.13
CA GLY A 126 -6.20 -29.58 -25.09
C GLY A 126 -5.82 -28.93 -23.76
N LEU A 127 -4.58 -29.10 -23.30
CA LEU A 127 -4.10 -28.45 -22.08
C LEU A 127 -4.09 -26.93 -22.22
N ARG A 128 -3.68 -26.40 -23.37
CA ARG A 128 -3.69 -24.96 -23.65
C ARG A 128 -5.09 -24.36 -23.48
N ASP A 129 -6.10 -25.06 -23.99
CA ASP A 129 -7.49 -24.57 -23.98
C ASP A 129 -8.08 -24.64 -22.57
N VAL A 130 -7.92 -25.78 -21.87
CA VAL A 130 -8.42 -25.96 -20.48
C VAL A 130 -7.76 -24.99 -19.51
N THR A 131 -6.47 -24.70 -19.68
CA THR A 131 -5.73 -23.76 -18.81
C THR A 131 -5.79 -22.31 -19.29
N GLY A 132 -6.48 -22.02 -20.39
CA GLY A 132 -6.48 -20.71 -21.04
C GLY A 132 -6.97 -19.59 -20.12
N TRP A 133 -8.11 -19.78 -19.47
CA TRP A 133 -8.68 -18.81 -18.54
C TRP A 133 -7.78 -18.60 -17.32
N SER A 134 -7.33 -19.67 -16.67
CA SER A 134 -6.49 -19.61 -15.48
C SER A 134 -5.17 -18.88 -15.76
N ARG A 135 -4.51 -19.17 -16.89
CA ARG A 135 -3.29 -18.45 -17.31
C ARG A 135 -3.54 -16.97 -17.58
N GLY A 136 -4.67 -16.64 -18.21
CA GLY A 136 -5.07 -15.24 -18.44
C GLY A 136 -5.25 -14.48 -17.13
N GLN A 137 -6.00 -15.03 -16.18
CA GLN A 137 -6.22 -14.42 -14.87
C GLN A 137 -4.92 -14.28 -14.07
N LEU A 138 -4.13 -15.36 -13.98
CA LEU A 138 -2.84 -15.32 -13.33
C LEU A 138 -1.92 -14.28 -13.96
N GLY A 139 -1.96 -14.10 -15.29
CA GLY A 139 -1.18 -13.06 -15.97
C GLY A 139 -1.52 -11.64 -15.53
N VAL A 140 -2.82 -11.32 -15.41
CA VAL A 140 -3.30 -10.02 -14.89
C VAL A 140 -2.84 -9.82 -13.45
N ILE A 141 -2.98 -10.86 -12.62
CA ILE A 141 -2.59 -10.86 -11.21
C ILE A 141 -1.08 -10.64 -11.07
N THR A 142 -0.27 -11.43 -11.79
CA THR A 142 1.19 -11.31 -11.85
C THR A 142 1.61 -9.88 -12.19
N SER A 143 0.98 -9.25 -13.19
CA SER A 143 1.27 -7.87 -13.58
C SER A 143 0.89 -6.87 -12.49
N LEU A 144 -0.31 -6.98 -11.90
CA LEU A 144 -0.73 -6.07 -10.84
C LEU A 144 0.18 -6.14 -9.62
N PHE A 145 0.47 -7.35 -9.12
CA PHE A 145 1.29 -7.53 -7.93
C PHE A 145 2.74 -7.09 -8.15
N LEU A 146 3.28 -7.24 -9.37
CA LEU A 146 4.59 -6.68 -9.73
C LEU A 146 4.59 -5.14 -9.70
N ASN A 147 3.56 -4.52 -10.29
CA ASN A 147 3.44 -3.06 -10.28
C ASN A 147 3.25 -2.51 -8.87
N LEU A 148 2.48 -3.21 -8.02
CA LEU A 148 2.32 -2.84 -6.61
C LEU A 148 3.63 -3.00 -5.84
N TYR A 149 4.38 -4.08 -6.06
CA TYR A 149 5.71 -4.27 -5.50
C TYR A 149 6.65 -3.11 -5.88
N ALA A 150 6.75 -2.79 -7.17
CA ALA A 150 7.60 -1.70 -7.66
C ALA A 150 7.17 -0.35 -7.05
N PHE A 151 5.88 -0.05 -7.08
CA PHE A 151 5.31 1.16 -6.51
C PHE A 151 5.60 1.30 -5.02
N ILE A 152 5.38 0.25 -4.22
CA ILE A 152 5.63 0.28 -2.77
C ILE A 152 7.13 0.45 -2.49
N SER A 153 7.99 -0.19 -3.28
CA SER A 153 9.44 -0.09 -3.13
C SER A 153 9.95 1.32 -3.43
N GLU A 154 9.45 1.96 -4.50
CA GLU A 154 9.76 3.34 -4.83
C GLU A 154 9.23 4.32 -3.77
N VAL A 155 7.97 4.15 -3.36
CA VAL A 155 7.34 4.98 -2.32
C VAL A 155 8.12 4.89 -1.01
N TYR A 156 8.62 3.70 -0.64
CA TYR A 156 9.43 3.54 0.55
C TYR A 156 10.71 4.38 0.48
N VAL A 157 11.38 4.46 -0.67
CA VAL A 157 12.56 5.31 -0.87
C VAL A 157 12.21 6.79 -0.72
N PHE A 158 11.08 7.23 -1.28
CA PHE A 158 10.66 8.64 -1.27
C PHE A 158 9.84 9.07 -0.04
N ARG A 159 9.58 8.17 0.91
CA ARG A 159 8.67 8.42 2.04
C ARG A 159 8.98 9.70 2.82
N GLU A 160 10.26 9.92 3.12
CA GLU A 160 10.72 11.08 3.89
C GLU A 160 10.54 12.36 3.07
N SER A 161 10.85 12.31 1.77
CA SER A 161 10.66 13.43 0.86
C SER A 161 9.19 13.80 0.71
N ILE A 162 8.30 12.82 0.51
CA ILE A 162 6.84 13.04 0.38
C ILE A 162 6.32 13.78 1.60
N LEU A 163 6.73 13.35 2.79
CA LEU A 163 6.29 13.96 4.04
C LEU A 163 6.87 15.37 4.25
N VAL A 164 8.16 15.55 4.01
CA VAL A 164 8.84 16.86 4.16
C VAL A 164 8.24 17.88 3.18
N PHE A 165 8.09 17.52 1.90
CA PHE A 165 7.44 18.39 0.91
C PHE A 165 5.96 18.63 1.27
N GLY A 166 5.26 17.61 1.74
CA GLY A 166 3.88 17.74 2.19
C GLY A 166 3.73 18.78 3.30
N VAL A 167 4.56 18.71 4.35
CA VAL A 167 4.54 19.66 5.48
C VAL A 167 4.91 21.07 5.02
N ILE A 168 5.98 21.23 4.23
CA ILE A 168 6.42 22.54 3.73
C ILE A 168 5.31 23.21 2.89
N LEU A 169 4.71 22.46 1.97
CA LEU A 169 3.66 22.97 1.09
C LEU A 169 2.36 23.26 1.85
N PHE A 170 2.06 22.49 2.90
CA PHE A 170 0.87 22.70 3.72
C PHE A 170 0.89 24.06 4.45
N VAL A 171 2.08 24.52 4.84
CA VAL A 171 2.29 25.81 5.50
C VAL A 171 2.12 27.00 4.54
N ALA A 172 2.39 26.81 3.25
CA ALA A 172 2.25 27.86 2.25
C ALA A 172 0.79 28.01 1.80
N ASP A 173 0.15 29.15 2.09
CA ASP A 173 -1.29 29.37 1.79
C ASP A 173 -1.69 29.08 0.33
N ARG A 174 -0.83 29.40 -0.65
CA ARG A 174 -1.10 29.13 -2.08
C ARG A 174 -0.97 27.65 -2.47
N LEU A 175 -0.20 26.88 -1.71
CA LEU A 175 0.13 25.48 -2.01
C LEU A 175 -0.41 24.50 -0.95
N ARG A 176 -1.21 25.00 0.02
CA ARG A 176 -1.74 24.21 1.13
C ARG A 176 -2.51 22.98 0.66
N GLY A 177 -3.30 23.11 -0.41
CA GLY A 177 -4.02 21.99 -1.02
C GLY A 177 -3.09 20.88 -1.52
N MET A 178 -1.95 21.24 -2.14
CA MET A 178 -0.97 20.26 -2.60
C MET A 178 -0.25 19.58 -1.42
N GLY A 179 0.11 20.35 -0.39
CA GLY A 179 0.68 19.81 0.84
C GLY A 179 -0.28 18.84 1.55
N ALA A 180 -1.55 19.20 1.63
CA ALA A 180 -2.60 18.35 2.19
C ALA A 180 -2.76 17.03 1.42
N VAL A 181 -2.69 17.06 0.09
CA VAL A 181 -2.72 15.84 -0.75
C VAL A 181 -1.52 14.94 -0.46
N LEU A 182 -0.30 15.50 -0.39
CA LEU A 182 0.90 14.71 -0.12
C LEU A 182 0.88 14.07 1.27
N ILE A 183 0.43 14.82 2.27
CA ILE A 183 0.26 14.30 3.62
C ILE A 183 -0.83 13.22 3.64
N ALA A 184 -2.00 13.47 3.04
CA ALA A 184 -3.08 12.48 2.95
C ALA A 184 -2.63 11.20 2.23
N PHE A 185 -1.83 11.33 1.16
CA PHE A 185 -1.26 10.23 0.43
C PHE A 185 -0.29 9.40 1.28
N TYR A 186 0.58 10.06 2.04
CA TYR A 186 1.49 9.41 2.99
C TYR A 186 0.72 8.58 4.04
N ILE A 187 -0.36 9.14 4.61
CA ILE A 187 -1.23 8.43 5.57
C ILE A 187 -1.91 7.23 4.90
N PHE A 188 -2.48 7.43 3.71
CA PHE A 188 -3.17 6.40 2.95
C PHE A 188 -2.26 5.19 2.70
N LEU A 189 -1.03 5.42 2.28
CA LEU A 189 -0.06 4.35 2.03
C LEU A 189 0.24 3.55 3.30
N ALA A 190 0.43 4.23 4.43
CA ALA A 190 0.66 3.60 5.72
C ALA A 190 -0.49 2.68 6.16
N LEU A 191 -1.72 2.95 5.72
CA LEU A 191 -2.89 2.14 6.05
C LEU A 191 -3.14 1.00 5.05
N VAL A 192 -3.10 1.30 3.76
CA VAL A 192 -3.56 0.38 2.72
C VAL A 192 -2.54 -0.68 2.36
N VAL A 193 -1.24 -0.34 2.38
CA VAL A 193 -0.17 -1.29 2.04
C VAL A 193 -0.14 -2.49 3.00
N PRO A 194 -0.15 -2.32 4.33
CA PRO A 194 -0.18 -3.46 5.24
C PRO A 194 -1.41 -4.34 5.05
N MET A 195 -2.58 -3.75 4.81
CA MET A 195 -3.81 -4.52 4.58
C MET A 195 -3.73 -5.36 3.31
N ILE A 196 -3.26 -4.78 2.20
CA ILE A 196 -3.08 -5.51 0.93
C ILE A 196 -2.09 -6.67 1.14
N SER A 197 -0.96 -6.43 1.79
CA SER A 197 0.07 -7.45 2.00
C SER A 197 -0.39 -8.57 2.94
N ALA A 198 -1.10 -8.26 4.03
CA ALA A 198 -1.69 -9.27 4.92
C ALA A 198 -2.69 -10.18 4.18
N TYR A 199 -3.52 -9.61 3.30
CA TYR A 199 -4.42 -10.41 2.47
C TYR A 199 -3.68 -11.23 1.42
N ALA A 200 -2.67 -10.65 0.77
CA ALA A 200 -1.83 -11.34 -0.20
C ALA A 200 -1.12 -12.54 0.43
N GLU A 201 -0.59 -12.39 1.65
CA GLU A 201 0.05 -13.44 2.44
C GLU A 201 -0.93 -14.57 2.80
N SER A 202 -2.12 -14.22 3.31
CA SER A 202 -3.16 -15.20 3.61
C SER A 202 -3.54 -16.05 2.40
N MET A 203 -3.59 -15.43 1.22
CA MET A 203 -3.91 -16.13 -0.04
C MET A 203 -2.72 -16.90 -0.58
N TYR A 204 -1.50 -16.40 -0.43
CA TYR A 204 -0.28 -17.12 -0.75
C TYR A 204 -0.17 -18.43 0.02
N ASN A 205 -0.52 -18.42 1.31
CA ASN A 205 -0.48 -19.60 2.17
C ASN A 205 -1.59 -20.62 1.84
N LYS A 206 -2.72 -20.17 1.28
CA LYS A 206 -3.83 -21.02 0.84
C LYS A 206 -3.65 -21.57 -0.57
N ALA A 207 -2.89 -20.90 -1.42
CA ALA A 207 -2.70 -21.30 -2.81
C ALA A 207 -1.89 -22.61 -2.90
N PRO A 208 -2.29 -23.55 -3.78
CA PRO A 208 -1.55 -24.78 -3.96
C PRO A 208 -0.15 -24.48 -4.50
N LYS A 209 0.85 -25.11 -3.88
CA LYS A 209 2.25 -24.99 -4.31
C LYS A 209 2.55 -25.99 -5.43
N ILE A 210 3.46 -25.62 -6.31
CA ILE A 210 3.90 -26.48 -7.40
C ILE A 210 4.71 -27.63 -6.80
N VAL A 211 4.17 -28.84 -6.83
CA VAL A 211 4.87 -30.08 -6.47
C VAL A 211 4.87 -30.96 -7.71
N TRP A 212 6.03 -31.09 -8.34
CA TRP A 212 6.18 -31.90 -9.55
C TRP A 212 6.41 -33.36 -9.16
N GLY A 213 5.47 -34.24 -9.51
CA GLY A 213 5.50 -35.66 -9.16
C GLY A 213 5.88 -36.61 -10.30
N GLY A 214 6.26 -36.11 -11.48
CA GLY A 214 6.59 -36.95 -12.65
C GLY A 214 5.73 -36.67 -13.89
N TRP A 215 5.51 -37.70 -14.71
CA TRP A 215 4.86 -37.58 -16.04
C TRP A 215 3.70 -38.60 -16.21
N SER A 216 2.61 -38.48 -15.45
CA SER A 216 1.40 -39.30 -15.63
C SER A 216 0.20 -38.48 -16.08
N THR A 217 -0.75 -39.06 -16.84
CA THR A 217 -1.98 -38.37 -17.33
C THR A 217 -2.87 -37.86 -16.20
N GLU A 218 -2.93 -38.57 -15.06
CA GLU A 218 -3.62 -38.11 -13.84
C GLU A 218 -3.02 -36.80 -13.32
N GLN A 219 -1.70 -36.64 -13.41
CA GLN A 219 -1.06 -35.39 -13.00
C GLN A 219 -1.50 -34.19 -13.86
N TRP A 220 -1.99 -34.39 -15.09
CA TRP A 220 -2.47 -33.27 -15.92
C TRP A 220 -3.78 -32.71 -15.44
N VAL A 221 -4.74 -33.59 -15.15
CA VAL A 221 -6.02 -33.21 -14.56
C VAL A 221 -5.72 -32.49 -13.25
N HIS A 222 -4.85 -33.07 -12.41
CA HIS A 222 -4.44 -32.45 -11.16
C HIS A 222 -3.68 -31.12 -11.32
N ILE A 223 -2.85 -30.94 -12.36
CA ILE A 223 -2.15 -29.67 -12.63
C ILE A 223 -3.14 -28.61 -13.11
N SER A 224 -4.04 -28.96 -14.04
CA SER A 224 -5.05 -28.03 -14.55
C SER A 224 -6.01 -27.59 -13.43
N ASP A 225 -6.37 -28.50 -12.54
CA ASP A 225 -7.22 -28.26 -11.38
C ASP A 225 -6.49 -27.36 -10.35
N LYS A 226 -5.25 -27.69 -9.98
CA LYS A 226 -4.43 -26.86 -9.09
C LYS A 226 -4.14 -25.46 -9.65
N LEU A 227 -3.99 -25.35 -10.97
CA LEU A 227 -3.83 -24.06 -11.65
C LEU A 227 -5.12 -23.24 -11.58
N ALA A 228 -6.28 -23.88 -11.78
CA ALA A 228 -7.58 -23.24 -11.64
C ALA A 228 -7.83 -22.81 -10.19
N ASP A 229 -7.56 -23.66 -9.20
CA ASP A 229 -7.66 -23.33 -7.78
C ASP A 229 -6.77 -22.14 -7.40
N SER A 230 -5.53 -22.12 -7.87
CA SER A 230 -4.62 -20.97 -7.69
C SER A 230 -5.22 -19.71 -8.28
N ALA A 231 -5.74 -19.78 -9.51
CA ALA A 231 -6.38 -18.65 -10.17
C ALA A 231 -7.58 -18.14 -9.36
N TYR A 232 -8.43 -19.03 -8.82
CA TYR A 232 -9.56 -18.62 -7.98
C TYR A 232 -9.13 -17.96 -6.67
N VAL A 233 -8.13 -18.51 -5.97
CA VAL A 233 -7.60 -17.96 -4.73
C VAL A 233 -7.02 -16.55 -4.97
N PHE A 234 -6.19 -16.40 -6.00
CA PHE A 234 -5.57 -15.10 -6.29
C PHE A 234 -6.53 -14.09 -6.94
N THR A 235 -7.59 -14.53 -7.63
CA THR A 235 -8.64 -13.63 -8.10
C THR A 235 -9.39 -12.99 -6.94
N ARG A 236 -9.60 -13.73 -5.83
CA ARG A 236 -10.18 -13.14 -4.60
C ARG A 236 -9.23 -12.13 -3.97
N ALA A 237 -7.92 -12.41 -3.98
CA ALA A 237 -6.90 -11.46 -3.52
C ALA A 237 -6.94 -10.18 -4.37
N LEU A 238 -6.96 -10.32 -5.70
CA LEU A 238 -7.05 -9.23 -6.67
C LEU A 238 -8.25 -8.32 -6.39
N MET A 239 -9.45 -8.90 -6.28
CA MET A 239 -10.67 -8.13 -6.03
C MET A 239 -10.59 -7.32 -4.73
N ARG A 240 -10.08 -7.93 -3.65
CA ARG A 240 -9.91 -7.24 -2.37
C ARG A 240 -8.87 -6.12 -2.46
N THR A 241 -7.76 -6.35 -3.15
CA THR A 241 -6.74 -5.33 -3.39
C THR A 241 -7.32 -4.13 -4.15
N VAL A 242 -8.10 -4.38 -5.22
CA VAL A 242 -8.76 -3.31 -5.99
C VAL A 242 -9.76 -2.53 -5.12
N ILE A 243 -10.58 -3.23 -4.31
CA ILE A 243 -11.52 -2.58 -3.39
C ILE A 243 -10.79 -1.73 -2.35
N LEU A 244 -9.69 -2.24 -1.76
CA LEU A 244 -8.90 -1.51 -0.77
C LEU A 244 -8.21 -0.27 -1.38
N LEU A 245 -7.69 -0.37 -2.60
CA LEU A 245 -7.14 0.78 -3.34
C LEU A 245 -8.24 1.80 -3.66
N GLY A 246 -9.43 1.34 -4.06
CA GLY A 246 -10.59 2.21 -4.30
C GLY A 246 -11.05 2.95 -3.04
N LEU A 247 -11.28 2.23 -1.95
CA LEU A 247 -11.67 2.81 -0.67
C LEU A 247 -10.59 3.75 -0.12
N GLY A 248 -9.34 3.34 -0.18
CA GLY A 248 -8.25 4.16 0.33
C GLY A 248 -7.96 5.40 -0.52
N SER A 249 -8.13 5.34 -1.85
CA SER A 249 -8.04 6.54 -2.70
C SER A 249 -9.17 7.52 -2.40
N ALA A 250 -10.39 7.04 -2.15
CA ALA A 250 -11.52 7.88 -1.72
C ALA A 250 -11.25 8.52 -0.35
N LEU A 251 -10.71 7.76 0.60
CA LEU A 251 -10.28 8.29 1.92
C LEU A 251 -9.17 9.34 1.77
N CYS A 252 -8.17 9.07 0.94
CA CYS A 252 -7.09 10.02 0.64
C CYS A 252 -7.66 11.35 0.10
N ALA A 253 -8.58 11.29 -0.86
CA ALA A 253 -9.23 12.48 -1.41
C ALA A 253 -10.08 13.21 -0.36
N ALA A 254 -10.80 12.49 0.49
CA ALA A 254 -11.58 13.06 1.59
C ALA A 254 -10.68 13.77 2.62
N PHE A 255 -9.55 13.15 3.01
CA PHE A 255 -8.58 13.74 3.91
C PHE A 255 -7.89 14.95 3.32
N ALA A 256 -7.47 14.88 2.05
CA ALA A 256 -6.88 16.02 1.37
C ALA A 256 -7.84 17.22 1.32
N ARG A 257 -9.13 16.97 1.07
CA ARG A 257 -10.17 18.02 1.11
C ARG A 257 -10.42 18.55 2.51
N ALA A 258 -10.46 17.70 3.53
CA ALA A 258 -10.62 18.13 4.92
C ALA A 258 -9.43 19.01 5.36
N LEU A 259 -8.20 18.55 5.13
CA LEU A 259 -6.97 19.27 5.48
C LEU A 259 -6.79 20.56 4.65
N GLY A 260 -7.09 20.53 3.36
CA GLY A 260 -7.01 21.69 2.47
C GLY A 260 -8.15 22.71 2.69
N GLY A 261 -9.33 22.24 3.10
CA GLY A 261 -10.53 23.05 3.31
C GLY A 261 -10.53 23.86 4.61
N VAL A 262 -9.77 23.44 5.62
CA VAL A 262 -9.64 24.14 6.92
C VAL A 262 -9.04 25.56 6.75
N GLY A 263 -8.53 25.93 5.58
CA GLY A 263 -7.99 27.27 5.29
C GLY A 263 -8.89 28.27 4.55
N VAL A 264 -10.10 27.91 4.11
CA VAL A 264 -10.90 28.78 3.21
C VAL A 264 -11.76 29.82 3.93
N TYR A 265 -11.86 29.80 5.25
CA TYR A 265 -12.75 30.72 5.99
C TYR A 265 -12.02 31.62 6.99
N VAL A 266 -11.09 32.46 6.53
CA VAL A 266 -10.88 33.81 7.12
C VAL A 266 -10.45 34.78 6.01
N ARG A 267 -11.38 35.11 5.12
CA ARG A 267 -11.38 36.41 4.44
C ARG A 267 -12.54 37.22 5.03
N LEU A 268 -12.25 37.91 6.13
CA LEU A 268 -12.93 39.12 6.55
C LEU A 268 -11.85 40.19 6.74
#